data_AF-A0AAD8W5A6-F1
#
_entry.id   AF-A0AAD8W5A6-F1
#
_cell.length_a   1.000
_cell.length_b   1.000
_cell.length_c   1.000
_cell.angle_alpha   90.00
_cell.angle_beta   90.00
_cell.angle_gamma   90.00
#
_symmetry.space_group_name_H-M   'P 1'
#
loop_
_entity.id
_entity.type
_entity.pdbx_description
1 polymer ?
#
loop_
_entity_poly.entity_id
_entity_poly.type
_entity_poly.pdbx_seq_one_letter_code
_entity_poly.pdbx_strand_id
1 'polypeptide(L)'
;MHDLHRERELIYDLFEAATERVEGVGFISGEEAVNWGLSGPMLRASGIQWDLRKVDLYESYNQFDWKVQWQKEGDSLARYLVRISEMRESIKIIQQAIEKIPGGPYENLEVRRFKKAKTSEWNDFEYKFLGKKPSPNFELSKQELYVRVEAPKECERLPFDLPEAEEELVAGYQTEYSGIKYALFYLVSYLNLLVSSLFVTVLYLGGWDLSIPYISFFDFFKMNNAVGILEITMGIFITLTKAYLFLFISITIRWTLPRMRMDQLLNLGWKFLLPISLGNLLLTTSFQLVSL
;
A
#
# COMPACT_ATOMS: atom_id res chain seq x y z
N MET A 1 3.57 19.15 -31.76
CA MET A 1 2.78 18.34 -32.71
C MET A 1 3.64 17.31 -33.45
N HIS A 2 4.89 17.64 -33.84
CA HIS A 2 5.76 16.69 -34.55
C HIS A 2 6.28 15.51 -33.69
N ASP A 3 6.43 15.70 -32.37
CA ASP A 3 6.87 14.63 -31.44
C ASP A 3 5.77 13.62 -31.08
N LEU A 4 4.52 14.09 -30.88
CA LEU A 4 3.40 13.23 -30.47
C LEU A 4 3.02 12.18 -31.51
N HIS A 5 3.15 12.51 -32.81
CA HIS A 5 2.91 11.53 -33.88
C HIS A 5 3.97 10.44 -33.90
N ARG A 6 5.24 10.78 -33.69
CA ARG A 6 6.34 9.81 -33.61
C ARG A 6 6.21 8.92 -32.38
N GLU A 7 5.74 9.45 -31.27
CA GLU A 7 5.47 8.66 -30.05
C GLU A 7 4.32 7.69 -30.24
N ARG A 8 3.26 8.14 -30.90
CA ARG A 8 2.14 7.28 -31.24
C ARG A 8 2.64 6.11 -32.09
N GLU A 9 3.45 6.37 -33.11
CA GLU A 9 4.10 5.33 -33.93
C GLU A 9 4.98 4.40 -33.10
N LEU A 10 5.87 4.92 -32.24
CA LEU A 10 6.74 4.09 -31.38
C LEU A 10 5.95 3.21 -30.40
N ILE A 11 4.82 3.70 -29.87
CA ILE A 11 3.96 2.93 -28.96
C ILE A 11 3.21 1.84 -29.73
N TYR A 12 2.72 2.13 -30.94
CA TYR A 12 2.15 1.11 -31.82
C TYR A 12 3.20 0.05 -32.18
N ASP A 13 4.44 0.45 -32.49
CA ASP A 13 5.51 -0.46 -32.86
C ASP A 13 5.95 -1.37 -31.69
N LEU A 14 5.94 -0.86 -30.45
CA LEU A 14 6.35 -1.64 -29.26
C LEU A 14 5.21 -2.48 -28.66
N PHE A 15 3.96 -2.02 -28.79
CA PHE A 15 2.80 -2.56 -28.07
C PHE A 15 1.50 -2.52 -28.87
N GLU A 16 1.53 -2.87 -30.15
CA GLU A 16 0.37 -2.91 -31.06
C GLU A 16 -0.88 -3.54 -30.41
N ALA A 17 -0.74 -4.76 -29.89
CA ALA A 17 -1.82 -5.50 -29.22
C ALA A 17 -2.34 -4.84 -27.93
N ALA A 18 -1.54 -4.00 -27.25
CA ALA A 18 -2.02 -3.24 -26.10
C ALA A 18 -2.79 -2.00 -26.54
N THR A 19 -2.31 -1.32 -27.59
CA THR A 19 -2.94 -0.11 -28.12
C THR A 19 -4.32 -0.41 -28.70
N GLU A 20 -4.46 -1.49 -29.47
CA GLU A 20 -5.74 -1.96 -30.02
C GLU A 20 -6.80 -2.25 -28.95
N ARG A 21 -6.39 -2.66 -27.74
CA ARG A 21 -7.33 -2.95 -26.64
C ARG A 21 -7.87 -1.70 -25.94
N VAL A 22 -7.23 -0.56 -26.15
CA VAL A 22 -7.43 0.66 -25.33
C VAL A 22 -7.95 1.81 -26.21
N GLU A 23 -7.64 1.80 -27.50
CA GLU A 23 -8.17 2.74 -28.49
C GLU A 23 -9.71 2.63 -28.60
N GLY A 24 -10.40 3.77 -28.53
CA GLY A 24 -11.87 3.83 -28.58
C GLY A 24 -12.59 3.30 -27.33
N VAL A 25 -11.88 2.79 -26.32
CA VAL A 25 -12.48 2.27 -25.09
C VAL A 25 -12.64 3.38 -24.05
N GLY A 26 -13.83 3.47 -23.46
CA GLY A 26 -14.11 4.42 -22.39
C GLY A 26 -14.05 5.87 -22.85
N PHE A 27 -14.61 6.15 -24.02
CA PHE A 27 -14.75 7.50 -24.56
C PHE A 27 -15.57 8.39 -23.62
N ILE A 28 -15.07 9.60 -23.38
CA ILE A 28 -15.75 10.64 -22.60
C ILE A 28 -15.61 11.96 -23.34
N SER A 29 -16.74 12.59 -23.66
CA SER A 29 -16.73 13.92 -24.27
C SER A 29 -16.34 15.01 -23.27
N GLY A 30 -15.89 16.17 -23.77
CA GLY A 30 -15.55 17.30 -22.91
C GLY A 30 -16.75 17.78 -22.06
N GLU A 31 -17.95 17.78 -22.62
CA GLU A 31 -19.18 18.17 -21.90
C GLU A 31 -19.53 17.19 -20.78
N GLU A 32 -19.44 15.88 -21.04
CA GLU A 32 -19.63 14.84 -20.03
C GLU A 32 -18.58 14.94 -18.92
N ALA A 33 -17.31 15.16 -19.29
CA ALA A 33 -16.23 15.31 -18.32
C ALA A 33 -16.48 16.47 -17.34
N VAL A 34 -16.99 17.61 -17.83
CA VAL A 34 -17.35 18.76 -16.98
C VAL A 34 -18.58 18.45 -16.14
N ASN A 35 -19.64 17.90 -16.74
CA ASN A 35 -20.88 17.58 -16.04
C ASN A 35 -20.69 16.55 -14.92
N TRP A 36 -19.78 15.58 -15.10
CA TRP A 36 -19.44 14.58 -14.08
C TRP A 36 -18.39 15.07 -13.07
N GLY A 37 -17.88 16.30 -13.21
CA GLY A 37 -16.85 16.85 -12.32
C GLY A 37 -15.50 16.13 -12.42
N LEU A 38 -15.18 15.56 -13.59
CA LEU A 38 -13.88 14.94 -13.82
C LEU A 38 -12.78 15.99 -13.81
N SER A 39 -11.58 15.60 -13.39
CA SER A 39 -10.43 16.50 -13.24
C SER A 39 -9.12 15.81 -13.62
N GLY A 40 -8.08 16.61 -13.82
CA GLY A 40 -6.76 16.13 -14.17
C GLY A 40 -6.74 15.45 -15.55
N PRO A 41 -6.09 14.29 -15.69
CA PRO A 41 -5.90 13.63 -17.00
C PRO A 41 -7.20 13.21 -17.69
N MET A 42 -8.26 12.90 -16.94
CA MET A 42 -9.58 12.60 -17.51
C MET A 42 -10.14 13.81 -18.28
N LEU A 43 -10.03 14.99 -17.69
CA LEU A 43 -10.50 16.24 -18.28
C LEU A 43 -9.62 16.66 -19.47
N ARG A 44 -8.30 16.54 -19.31
CA ARG A 44 -7.31 16.88 -20.35
C ARG A 44 -7.34 15.94 -21.55
N ALA A 45 -7.68 14.67 -21.37
CA ALA A 45 -7.83 13.72 -22.47
C ALA A 45 -9.11 13.95 -23.29
N SER A 46 -10.12 14.59 -22.71
CA SER A 46 -11.40 14.92 -23.34
C SER A 46 -11.41 16.29 -24.05
N GLY A 47 -10.24 16.86 -24.35
CA GLY A 47 -10.09 18.09 -25.12
C GLY A 47 -10.04 19.39 -24.30
N ILE A 48 -10.08 19.32 -22.96
CA ILE A 48 -10.15 20.51 -22.11
C ILE A 48 -8.77 20.84 -21.54
N GLN A 49 -8.19 21.96 -21.97
CA GLN A 49 -6.88 22.45 -21.52
C GLN A 49 -6.95 23.10 -20.13
N TRP A 50 -7.17 22.28 -19.10
CA TRP A 50 -7.31 22.73 -17.72
C TRP A 50 -6.28 22.08 -16.80
N ASP A 51 -5.52 22.90 -16.09
CA ASP A 51 -4.53 22.45 -15.10
C ASP A 51 -4.45 23.48 -13.97
N LEU A 52 -4.64 23.02 -12.73
CA LEU A 52 -4.65 23.90 -11.57
C LEU A 52 -3.31 24.62 -11.39
N ARG A 53 -2.18 23.99 -11.73
CA ARG A 53 -0.84 24.58 -11.59
C ARG A 53 -0.62 25.82 -12.47
N LYS A 54 -1.43 26.00 -13.52
CA LYS A 54 -1.43 27.21 -14.36
C LYS A 54 -2.59 28.16 -14.03
N VAL A 55 -3.74 27.63 -13.64
CA VAL A 55 -4.95 28.43 -13.38
C VAL A 55 -4.90 29.08 -12.00
N ASP A 56 -4.64 28.28 -10.97
CA ASP A 56 -4.64 28.69 -9.56
C ASP A 56 -3.24 28.44 -9.01
N LEU A 57 -2.36 29.43 -9.22
CA LEU A 57 -0.93 29.29 -9.00
C LEU A 57 -0.65 29.01 -7.51
N TYR A 58 -0.12 27.82 -7.23
CA TYR A 58 0.44 27.47 -5.93
C TYR A 58 1.94 27.19 -6.06
N GLU A 59 2.66 27.38 -4.95
CA GLU A 59 4.11 27.22 -4.85
C GLU A 59 4.87 28.02 -5.93
N SER A 60 5.77 27.38 -6.69
CA SER A 60 6.65 28.01 -7.68
C SER A 60 6.45 27.48 -9.10
N TYR A 61 5.31 26.84 -9.40
CA TYR A 61 5.02 26.29 -10.74
C TYR A 61 4.98 27.35 -11.86
N ASN A 62 4.77 28.62 -11.49
CA ASN A 62 4.84 29.77 -12.40
C ASN A 62 6.26 30.14 -12.83
N GLN A 63 7.30 29.68 -12.13
CA GLN A 63 8.71 29.99 -12.43
C GLN A 63 9.34 29.04 -13.46
N PHE A 64 8.63 27.96 -13.79
CA PHE A 64 9.08 26.94 -14.74
C PHE A 64 8.38 27.12 -16.09
N ASP A 65 9.13 26.93 -17.18
CA ASP A 65 8.60 26.88 -18.53
C ASP A 65 8.09 25.47 -18.81
N TRP A 66 6.77 25.32 -18.82
CA TRP A 66 6.11 24.05 -19.10
C TRP A 66 4.74 24.24 -19.72
N LYS A 67 4.28 23.22 -20.46
CA LYS A 67 3.01 23.23 -21.19
C LYS A 67 2.02 22.20 -20.63
N VAL A 68 0.75 22.58 -20.61
CA VAL A 68 -0.35 21.66 -20.26
C VAL A 68 -0.52 20.65 -21.40
N GLN A 69 -0.38 19.37 -21.07
CA GLN A 69 -0.51 18.27 -22.02
C GLN A 69 -1.97 17.81 -22.09
N TRP A 70 -2.54 17.73 -23.30
CA TRP A 70 -3.95 17.41 -23.52
C TRP A 70 -4.12 16.64 -24.83
N GLN A 71 -5.24 15.95 -24.95
CA GLN A 71 -5.63 15.17 -26.12
C GLN A 71 -7.11 15.43 -26.41
N LYS A 72 -7.57 15.14 -27.64
CA LYS A 72 -8.94 15.46 -28.08
C LYS A 72 -9.85 14.23 -28.11
N GLU A 73 -9.26 13.05 -28.16
CA GLU A 73 -9.91 11.79 -28.51
C GLU A 73 -10.79 11.24 -27.37
N GLY A 74 -10.55 11.62 -26.11
CA GLY A 74 -11.41 11.30 -24.97
C GLY A 74 -11.42 9.82 -24.54
N ASP A 75 -10.68 8.95 -25.25
CA ASP A 75 -10.60 7.52 -25.00
C ASP A 75 -9.51 7.17 -23.97
N SER A 76 -9.38 5.88 -23.67
CA SER A 76 -8.37 5.40 -22.72
C SER A 76 -6.94 5.59 -23.23
N LEU A 77 -6.74 5.57 -24.55
CA LEU A 77 -5.44 5.80 -25.17
C LEU A 77 -5.00 7.26 -25.01
N ALA A 78 -5.92 8.21 -25.23
CA ALA A 78 -5.69 9.63 -24.98
C ALA A 78 -5.26 9.89 -23.54
N ARG A 79 -5.93 9.24 -22.57
CA ARG A 79 -5.56 9.34 -21.15
C ARG A 79 -4.15 8.83 -20.88
N TYR A 80 -3.79 7.70 -21.49
CA TYR A 80 -2.44 7.16 -21.39
C TYR A 80 -1.39 8.12 -22.00
N LEU A 81 -1.64 8.65 -23.20
CA LEU A 81 -0.74 9.59 -23.87
C LEU A 81 -0.55 10.89 -23.09
N VAL A 82 -1.62 11.42 -22.48
CA VAL A 82 -1.54 12.58 -21.57
C VAL A 82 -0.58 12.28 -20.41
N ARG A 83 -0.67 11.11 -19.78
CA ARG A 83 0.22 10.71 -18.67
C ARG A 83 1.69 10.59 -19.10
N ILE A 84 1.95 9.95 -20.25
CA ILE A 84 3.31 9.86 -20.80
C ILE A 84 3.88 11.26 -21.04
N SER A 85 3.07 12.16 -21.59
CA SER A 85 3.46 13.54 -21.86
C SER A 85 3.71 14.32 -20.55
N GLU A 86 2.88 14.11 -19.53
CA GLU A 86 3.04 14.71 -18.20
C GLU A 86 4.33 14.26 -17.51
N MET A 87 4.71 12.99 -17.64
CA MET A 87 5.98 12.50 -17.09
C MET A 87 7.18 13.21 -17.71
N ARG A 88 7.16 13.45 -19.02
CA ARG A 88 8.21 14.19 -19.73
C ARG A 88 8.25 15.65 -19.30
N GLU A 89 7.09 16.29 -19.19
CA GLU A 89 7.00 17.66 -18.72
C GLU A 89 7.48 17.77 -17.26
N SER A 90 7.21 16.76 -16.43
CA SER A 90 7.71 16.68 -15.05
C SER A 90 9.23 16.57 -15.02
N ILE A 91 9.84 15.77 -15.90
CA ILE A 91 11.31 15.72 -16.05
C ILE A 91 11.85 17.10 -16.44
N LYS A 92 11.19 17.80 -17.37
CA LYS A 92 11.58 19.15 -17.79
C LYS A 92 11.49 20.15 -16.63
N ILE A 93 10.46 20.05 -15.79
CA ILE A 93 10.30 20.89 -14.59
C ILE A 93 11.41 20.57 -13.59
N ILE A 94 11.71 19.28 -13.34
CA ILE A 94 12.78 18.86 -12.42
C ILE A 94 14.14 19.39 -12.88
N GLN A 95 14.46 19.29 -14.17
CA GLN A 95 15.71 19.81 -14.73
C GLN A 95 15.83 21.33 -14.49
N GLN A 96 14.76 22.08 -14.77
CA GLN A 96 14.73 23.52 -14.49
C GLN A 96 14.80 23.83 -13.00
N ALA A 97 14.19 23.01 -12.16
CA ALA A 97 14.22 23.17 -10.71
C ALA A 97 15.64 22.99 -10.18
N ILE A 98 16.38 21.96 -10.66
CA ILE A 98 17.78 21.71 -10.30
C ILE A 98 18.68 22.90 -10.67
N GLU A 99 18.49 23.48 -11.85
CA GLU A 99 19.25 24.66 -12.29
C GLU A 99 18.92 25.91 -11.49
N LYS A 100 17.68 26.03 -11.02
CA LYS A 100 17.15 27.22 -10.35
C LYS A 100 17.07 27.09 -8.82
N ILE A 101 17.64 26.04 -8.21
CA ILE A 101 17.55 25.83 -6.75
C ILE A 101 18.09 27.07 -6.04
N PRO A 102 17.25 27.83 -5.32
CA PRO A 102 17.73 28.95 -4.56
C PRO A 102 18.51 28.45 -3.35
N GLY A 103 19.66 29.04 -3.08
CA GLY A 103 20.28 28.92 -1.77
C GLY A 103 19.40 29.58 -0.70
N GLY A 104 19.40 29.02 0.50
CA GLY A 104 18.69 29.62 1.63
C GLY A 104 18.12 28.57 2.57
N PRO A 105 17.53 28.99 3.70
CA PRO A 105 17.04 28.03 4.67
C PRO A 105 15.66 27.52 4.25
N TYR A 106 15.51 26.19 4.21
CA TYR A 106 14.33 25.46 3.72
C TYR A 106 13.18 25.35 4.74
N GLU A 107 13.43 25.69 6.00
CA GLU A 107 12.42 25.62 7.05
C GLU A 107 11.66 26.94 7.20
N ASN A 108 10.38 26.85 7.55
CA ASN A 108 9.58 28.02 7.94
C ASN A 108 10.31 28.80 9.06
N LEU A 109 10.28 30.13 8.97
CA LEU A 109 10.94 31.07 9.89
C LEU A 109 10.55 30.80 11.35
N GLU A 110 9.31 30.40 11.60
CA GLU A 110 8.81 30.10 12.94
C GLU A 110 9.42 28.81 13.51
N VAL A 111 9.65 27.77 12.69
CA VAL A 111 10.33 26.53 13.11
C VAL A 111 11.81 26.81 13.43
N ARG A 112 12.43 27.76 12.73
CA ARG A 112 13.82 28.20 13.04
C ARG A 112 13.93 28.86 14.41
N ARG A 113 12.87 29.48 14.93
CA ARG A 113 12.88 30.07 16.30
C ARG A 113 13.08 28.99 17.36
N PHE A 114 12.54 27.79 17.15
CA PHE A 114 12.75 26.64 18.06
C PHE A 114 14.16 26.05 17.93
N LYS A 115 14.73 26.01 16.72
CA LYS A 115 16.12 25.56 16.49
C LYS A 115 17.20 26.51 17.01
N LYS A 116 16.87 27.76 17.35
CA LYS A 116 17.82 28.71 17.95
C LYS A 116 18.25 28.32 19.38
N ALA A 117 17.59 27.37 20.02
CA ALA A 117 18.10 26.79 21.26
C ALA A 117 19.37 25.97 20.95
N LYS A 118 20.50 26.40 21.55
CA LYS A 118 21.88 25.91 21.36
C LYS A 118 22.01 24.53 20.72
N THR A 119 22.71 24.48 19.59
CA THR A 119 23.37 23.28 19.08
C THR A 119 24.41 22.84 20.11
N SER A 120 24.03 21.91 20.99
CA SER A 120 24.99 21.14 21.78
C SER A 120 25.87 20.32 20.83
N GLU A 121 27.13 20.10 21.20
CA GLU A 121 28.00 19.20 20.44
C GLU A 121 27.42 17.78 20.47
N TRP A 122 27.52 17.09 19.34
CA TRP A 122 27.01 15.73 19.21
C TRP A 122 27.75 14.81 20.22
N ASN A 123 27.01 14.15 21.12
CA ASN A 123 27.47 13.39 22.30
C ASN A 123 27.94 14.19 23.54
N ASP A 124 27.65 15.49 23.62
CA ASP A 124 27.89 16.22 24.86
C ASP A 124 26.86 15.84 25.95
N PHE A 125 27.22 15.99 27.22
CA PHE A 125 26.38 15.62 28.36
C PHE A 125 25.06 16.39 28.40
N GLU A 126 25.03 17.62 27.85
CA GLU A 126 23.83 18.45 27.71
C GLU A 126 23.08 18.23 26.37
N TYR A 127 23.46 17.22 25.57
CA TYR A 127 22.85 16.98 24.26
C TYR A 127 21.38 16.57 24.38
N LYS A 128 20.48 17.41 23.90
CA LYS A 128 19.03 17.13 23.84
C LYS A 128 18.64 16.61 22.47
N PHE A 129 18.26 15.33 22.41
CA PHE A 129 17.62 14.75 21.24
C PHE A 129 16.22 15.36 21.07
N LEU A 130 16.04 16.31 20.14
CA LEU A 130 14.72 16.77 19.71
C LEU A 130 14.12 15.74 18.73
N GLY A 131 13.63 14.62 19.28
CA GLY A 131 13.04 13.52 18.49
C GLY A 131 11.72 13.87 17.80
N LYS A 132 11.06 14.95 18.22
CA LYS A 132 9.88 15.52 17.56
C LYS A 132 10.02 17.03 17.51
N LYS A 133 9.89 17.62 16.32
CA LYS A 133 9.59 19.05 16.22
C LYS A 133 8.28 19.26 16.99
N PRO A 134 8.25 20.06 18.07
CA PRO A 134 6.99 20.33 18.74
C PRO A 134 6.04 20.94 17.71
N SER A 135 4.83 20.40 17.61
CA SER A 135 3.78 21.05 16.83
C SER A 135 3.65 22.47 17.40
N PRO A 136 3.70 23.52 16.57
CA PRO A 136 3.42 24.86 17.07
C PRO A 136 2.05 24.81 17.74
N ASN A 137 1.96 25.19 19.02
CA ASN A 137 0.68 25.38 19.69
C ASN A 137 0.06 26.67 19.15
N PHE A 138 -0.37 26.64 17.88
CA PHE A 138 -1.05 27.75 17.24
C PHE A 138 -2.53 27.43 17.16
N GLU A 139 -3.35 28.33 17.69
CA GLU A 139 -4.79 28.25 17.51
C GLU A 139 -5.09 28.68 16.07
N LEU A 140 -5.58 27.73 15.26
CA LEU A 140 -6.12 28.04 13.95
C LEU A 140 -7.36 28.93 14.09
N SER A 141 -7.50 29.92 13.22
CA SER A 141 -8.78 30.64 13.11
C SER A 141 -9.88 29.65 12.79
N LYS A 142 -11.04 29.78 13.45
CA LYS A 142 -12.22 28.94 13.17
C LYS A 142 -12.86 29.40 11.86
N GLN A 143 -12.28 28.96 10.74
CA GLN A 143 -12.74 29.24 9.39
C GLN A 143 -12.66 27.96 8.56
N GLU A 144 -13.51 27.86 7.55
CA GLU A 144 -13.48 26.78 6.57
C GLU A 144 -12.59 27.22 5.40
N LEU A 145 -11.61 26.39 5.04
CA LEU A 145 -10.71 26.63 3.93
C LEU A 145 -10.74 25.44 2.98
N TYR A 146 -11.04 25.70 1.71
CA TYR A 146 -10.96 24.70 0.65
C TYR A 146 -9.71 24.94 -0.19
N VAL A 147 -8.71 24.08 -0.03
CA VAL A 147 -7.46 24.11 -0.80
C VAL A 147 -7.49 22.99 -1.82
N ARG A 148 -7.13 23.33 -3.07
CA ARG A 148 -7.01 22.37 -4.17
C ARG A 148 -5.55 22.30 -4.60
N VAL A 149 -5.10 21.10 -4.93
CA VAL A 149 -3.78 20.84 -5.51
C VAL A 149 -3.98 19.90 -6.69
N GLU A 150 -3.17 20.06 -7.74
CA GLU A 150 -3.15 19.13 -8.87
C GLU A 150 -2.32 17.91 -8.49
N ALA A 151 -2.93 17.00 -7.74
CA ALA A 151 -2.30 15.72 -7.46
C ALA A 151 -2.32 14.86 -8.73
N PRO A 152 -1.25 14.09 -9.03
CA PRO A 152 -1.36 12.96 -9.92
C PRO A 152 -2.36 11.99 -9.28
N LYS A 153 -3.64 12.11 -9.66
CA LYS A 153 -4.70 11.26 -9.17
C LYS A 153 -4.47 9.87 -9.74
N GLU A 154 -3.73 9.06 -9.03
CA GLU A 154 -3.67 7.64 -9.27
C GLU A 154 -4.68 6.99 -8.32
N CYS A 155 -5.73 6.42 -8.92
CA CYS A 155 -6.59 5.48 -8.24
C CYS A 155 -5.72 4.28 -7.84
N GLU A 156 -5.24 4.21 -6.60
CA GLU A 156 -4.72 2.99 -5.95
C GLU A 156 -3.74 2.14 -6.80
N ARG A 157 -2.96 2.74 -7.71
CA ARG A 157 -2.04 2.00 -8.60
C ARG A 157 -0.81 2.84 -8.97
N LEU A 158 0.32 2.47 -8.36
CA LEU A 158 1.75 2.58 -8.73
C LEU A 158 2.13 3.55 -9.88
N PRO A 159 3.18 4.39 -9.67
CA PRO A 159 4.50 3.88 -9.28
C PRO A 159 4.98 4.20 -7.86
N PHE A 160 4.26 4.98 -7.04
CA PHE A 160 4.79 5.37 -5.71
C PHE A 160 3.89 5.21 -4.49
N ASP A 161 2.63 4.79 -4.60
CA ASP A 161 1.80 4.50 -3.41
C ASP A 161 1.13 3.12 -3.52
N LEU A 162 1.61 2.18 -2.70
CA LEU A 162 0.86 0.99 -2.31
C LEU A 162 0.11 1.34 -1.01
N PRO A 163 -1.19 1.02 -0.86
CA PRO A 163 -1.86 1.16 0.43
C PRO A 163 -1.16 0.37 1.54
N GLU A 164 -0.45 -0.72 1.20
CA GLU A 164 0.41 -1.44 2.14
C GLU A 164 1.74 -0.72 2.48
N ALA A 165 2.22 0.20 1.64
CA ALA A 165 3.46 0.96 1.86
C ALA A 165 3.26 2.29 2.60
N GLU A 166 2.02 2.75 2.83
CA GLU A 166 1.73 3.87 3.74
C GLU A 166 2.19 3.57 5.18
N GLU A 167 2.16 2.30 5.59
CA GLU A 167 2.76 1.85 6.85
C GLU A 167 4.30 1.97 6.86
N GLU A 168 4.96 1.82 5.71
CA GLU A 168 6.43 1.92 5.60
C GLU A 168 6.94 3.37 5.66
N LEU A 169 6.19 4.33 5.11
CA LEU A 169 6.64 5.72 5.01
C LEU A 169 6.24 6.60 6.21
N VAL A 170 5.03 6.44 6.76
CA VAL A 170 4.51 7.35 7.81
C VAL A 170 3.81 6.61 8.96
N ALA A 171 3.90 5.28 9.05
CA ALA A 171 3.19 4.51 10.07
C ALA A 171 1.70 4.92 10.16
N GLY A 172 1.02 4.93 9.00
CA GLY A 172 -0.33 5.50 8.73
C GLY A 172 -1.23 5.71 9.96
N TYR A 173 -1.89 4.64 10.44
CA TYR A 173 -2.84 4.76 11.55
C TYR A 173 -2.23 5.23 12.89
N GLN A 174 -0.92 5.13 13.08
CA GLN A 174 -0.23 5.66 14.27
C GLN A 174 -0.09 7.18 14.24
N THR A 175 -0.15 7.78 13.05
CA THR A 175 -0.11 9.24 12.87
C THR A 175 -1.50 9.85 12.71
N GLU A 176 -2.47 9.08 12.21
CA GLU A 176 -3.83 9.54 11.95
C GLU A 176 -4.77 9.44 13.16
N TYR A 177 -4.60 8.41 13.99
CA TYR A 177 -5.52 8.15 15.11
C TYR A 177 -4.79 8.23 16.46
N SER A 178 -5.41 8.90 17.43
CA SER A 178 -4.93 8.98 18.81
C SER A 178 -5.95 8.41 19.81
N GLY A 179 -5.48 8.01 21.00
CA GLY A 179 -6.32 7.55 22.11
C GLY A 179 -6.98 6.18 21.88
N ILE A 180 -8.28 6.06 22.17
CA ILE A 180 -9.01 4.77 22.12
C ILE A 180 -9.16 4.22 20.70
N LYS A 181 -9.25 5.10 19.69
CA LYS A 181 -9.37 4.69 18.28
C LYS A 181 -8.13 3.92 17.83
N TYR A 182 -6.95 4.41 18.22
CA TYR A 182 -5.67 3.71 18.01
C TYR A 182 -5.65 2.32 18.68
N ALA A 183 -6.13 2.22 19.92
CA ALA A 183 -6.17 0.96 20.65
C ALA A 183 -7.10 -0.08 19.98
N LEU A 184 -8.22 0.37 19.41
CA LEU A 184 -9.16 -0.50 18.68
C LEU A 184 -8.53 -1.11 17.43
N PHE A 185 -7.74 -0.33 16.66
CA PHE A 185 -7.03 -0.87 15.49
C PHE A 185 -6.06 -2.00 15.87
N TYR A 186 -5.25 -1.80 16.92
CA TYR A 186 -4.38 -2.85 17.44
C TYR A 186 -5.13 -4.09 17.91
N LEU A 187 -6.23 -3.88 18.63
CA LEU A 187 -7.09 -4.97 19.11
C LEU A 187 -7.63 -5.80 17.94
N VAL A 188 -8.12 -5.14 16.88
CA VAL A 188 -8.63 -5.82 15.68
C VAL A 188 -7.52 -6.62 14.98
N SER A 189 -6.30 -6.08 14.88
CA SER A 189 -5.18 -6.82 14.29
C SER A 189 -4.83 -8.10 15.07
N TYR A 190 -4.82 -8.04 16.41
CA TYR A 190 -4.59 -9.22 17.24
C TYR A 190 -5.76 -10.21 17.19
N LEU A 191 -7.00 -9.73 17.13
CA LEU A 191 -8.16 -10.59 16.92
C LEU A 191 -8.10 -11.30 15.57
N ASN A 192 -7.69 -10.62 14.50
CA ASN A 192 -7.53 -11.23 13.19
C ASN A 192 -6.46 -12.33 13.20
N LEU A 193 -5.35 -12.10 13.89
CA LEU A 193 -4.31 -13.12 14.09
C LEU A 193 -4.86 -14.35 14.82
N LEU A 194 -5.66 -14.14 15.87
CA LEU A 194 -6.30 -15.21 16.62
C LEU A 194 -7.27 -16.01 15.74
N VAL A 195 -8.17 -15.35 15.02
CA VAL A 195 -9.13 -16.02 14.12
C VAL A 195 -8.40 -16.79 13.02
N SER A 196 -7.37 -16.20 12.42
CA SER A 196 -6.55 -16.86 11.39
C SER A 196 -5.84 -18.11 11.94
N SER A 197 -5.30 -18.04 13.16
CA SER A 197 -4.67 -19.21 13.81
C SER A 197 -5.65 -20.35 14.09
N LEU A 198 -6.89 -20.03 14.45
CA LEU A 198 -7.97 -21.00 14.60
C LEU A 198 -8.31 -21.66 13.26
N PHE A 199 -8.47 -20.87 12.19
CA PHE A 199 -8.72 -21.39 10.84
C PHE A 199 -7.62 -22.34 10.37
N VAL A 200 -6.35 -21.96 10.54
CA VAL A 200 -5.22 -22.81 10.15
C VAL A 200 -5.23 -24.12 10.94
N THR A 201 -5.52 -24.05 12.23
CA THR A 201 -5.56 -25.23 13.09
C THR A 201 -6.65 -26.22 12.68
N VAL A 202 -7.84 -25.71 12.37
CA VAL A 202 -8.97 -26.54 11.95
C VAL A 202 -8.73 -27.15 10.56
N LEU A 203 -8.27 -26.35 9.59
CA LEU A 203 -8.14 -26.79 8.20
C LEU A 203 -6.89 -27.63 7.93
N TYR A 204 -5.75 -27.26 8.51
CA TYR A 204 -4.45 -27.85 8.14
C TYR A 204 -3.84 -28.72 9.23
N LEU A 205 -4.18 -28.51 10.51
CA LEU A 205 -3.63 -29.28 11.64
C LEU A 205 -4.64 -30.30 12.18
N GLY A 206 -5.64 -30.70 11.39
CA GLY A 206 -6.58 -31.77 11.73
C GLY A 206 -7.52 -31.44 12.90
N GLY A 207 -7.65 -30.16 13.27
CA GLY A 207 -8.58 -29.71 14.29
C GLY A 207 -8.49 -30.51 15.60
N TRP A 208 -9.53 -31.30 15.85
CA TRP A 208 -9.81 -32.00 17.11
C TRP A 208 -8.96 -33.26 17.26
N ASP A 209 -8.43 -33.79 16.15
CA ASP A 209 -7.60 -34.98 16.15
C ASP A 209 -6.15 -34.63 16.50
N LEU A 210 -5.48 -35.52 17.23
CA LEU A 210 -4.03 -35.46 17.39
C LEU A 210 -3.45 -35.90 16.03
N SER A 211 -2.78 -35.00 15.30
CA SER A 211 -2.38 -35.16 13.89
C SER A 211 -1.36 -36.27 13.60
N ILE A 212 -1.21 -37.25 14.50
CA ILE A 212 -0.37 -38.44 14.38
C ILE A 212 -1.28 -39.62 14.01
N PRO A 213 -1.21 -40.15 12.78
CA PRO A 213 -2.13 -41.19 12.28
C PRO A 213 -2.00 -42.55 12.98
N TYR A 214 -1.03 -42.74 13.88
CA TYR A 214 -0.72 -44.04 14.49
C TYR A 214 -1.22 -44.22 15.93
N ILE A 215 -1.78 -43.18 16.55
CA ILE A 215 -2.34 -43.27 17.90
C ILE A 215 -3.76 -42.72 17.83
N SER A 216 -4.72 -43.56 17.46
CA SER A 216 -6.14 -43.28 17.72
C SER A 216 -6.37 -43.36 19.24
N PHE A 217 -5.98 -42.30 19.96
CA PHE A 217 -6.22 -42.15 21.40
C PHE A 217 -7.71 -42.36 21.75
N PHE A 218 -8.59 -42.11 20.77
CA PHE A 218 -10.04 -42.28 20.85
C PHE A 218 -10.54 -43.73 20.79
N ASP A 219 -9.77 -44.69 20.27
CA ASP A 219 -10.21 -46.09 20.26
C ASP A 219 -10.08 -46.76 21.64
N PHE A 220 -9.26 -46.19 22.54
CA PHE A 220 -9.05 -46.73 23.89
C PHE A 220 -10.18 -46.37 24.88
N PHE A 221 -10.91 -45.28 24.63
CA PHE A 221 -11.83 -44.68 25.61
C PHE A 221 -13.33 -44.89 25.32
N LYS A 222 -13.66 -45.66 24.28
CA LYS A 222 -15.00 -45.88 23.72
C LYS A 222 -16.02 -46.65 24.59
N MET A 223 -15.81 -46.76 25.90
CA MET A 223 -16.59 -47.69 26.75
C MET A 223 -17.68 -47.04 27.64
N ASN A 224 -17.80 -45.70 27.78
CA ASN A 224 -18.83 -45.11 28.67
C ASN A 224 -19.38 -43.73 28.21
N ASN A 225 -20.68 -43.47 28.41
CA ASN A 225 -21.33 -42.17 28.10
C ASN A 225 -20.73 -40.96 28.85
N ALA A 226 -20.17 -41.18 30.06
CA ALA A 226 -19.46 -40.14 30.81
C ALA A 226 -18.11 -39.75 30.16
N VAL A 227 -17.55 -40.62 29.32
CA VAL A 227 -16.28 -40.39 28.62
C VAL A 227 -16.47 -39.49 27.41
N GLY A 228 -17.67 -39.44 26.81
CA GLY A 228 -17.95 -38.54 25.68
C GLY A 228 -17.83 -37.04 26.01
N ILE A 229 -18.17 -36.63 27.25
CA ILE A 229 -17.97 -35.23 27.68
C ILE A 229 -16.46 -34.92 27.85
N LEU A 230 -15.69 -35.90 28.33
CA LEU A 230 -14.23 -35.78 28.45
C LEU A 230 -13.56 -35.72 27.06
N GLU A 231 -14.06 -36.47 26.09
CA GLU A 231 -13.59 -36.43 24.70
C GLU A 231 -13.79 -35.05 24.05
N ILE A 232 -14.98 -34.46 24.21
CA ILE A 232 -15.28 -33.12 23.65
C ILE A 232 -14.40 -32.06 24.30
N THR A 233 -14.27 -32.08 25.63
CA THR A 233 -13.44 -31.11 26.36
C THR A 233 -11.96 -31.24 26.00
N MET A 234 -11.46 -32.48 25.84
CA MET A 234 -10.09 -32.74 25.41
C MET A 234 -9.86 -32.29 23.96
N GLY A 235 -10.80 -32.53 23.04
CA GLY A 235 -10.71 -32.06 21.65
C GLY A 235 -10.65 -30.53 21.54
N ILE A 236 -11.50 -29.83 22.30
CA ILE A 236 -11.46 -28.35 22.39
C ILE A 236 -10.12 -27.88 22.97
N PHE A 237 -9.61 -28.55 24.00
CA PHE A 237 -8.32 -28.19 24.58
C PHE A 237 -7.15 -28.37 23.60
N ILE A 238 -7.13 -29.47 22.83
CA ILE A 238 -6.11 -29.75 21.81
C ILE A 238 -6.15 -28.69 20.71
N THR A 239 -7.35 -28.35 20.21
CA THR A 239 -7.50 -27.33 19.15
C THR A 239 -7.03 -25.96 19.63
N LEU A 240 -7.41 -25.54 20.83
CA LEU A 240 -6.97 -24.27 21.42
C LEU A 240 -5.46 -24.25 21.61
N THR A 241 -4.87 -25.34 22.12
CA THR A 241 -3.42 -25.43 22.33
C THR A 241 -2.65 -25.28 21.01
N LYS A 242 -3.11 -25.96 19.94
CA LYS A 242 -2.51 -25.83 18.60
C LYS A 242 -2.66 -24.41 18.03
N ALA A 243 -3.83 -23.79 18.19
CA ALA A 243 -4.06 -22.43 17.74
C ALA A 243 -3.17 -21.42 18.49
N TYR A 244 -3.04 -21.55 19.81
CA TYR A 244 -2.13 -20.74 20.62
C TYR A 244 -0.66 -20.92 20.22
N LEU A 245 -0.24 -22.14 19.90
CA LEU A 245 1.11 -22.40 19.40
C LEU A 245 1.35 -21.69 18.06
N PHE A 246 0.40 -21.74 17.13
CA PHE A 246 0.52 -21.06 15.84
C PHE A 246 0.52 -19.53 16.00
N LEU A 247 -0.33 -19.01 16.89
CA LEU A 247 -0.35 -17.60 17.27
C LEU A 247 1.00 -17.17 17.85
N PHE A 248 1.57 -17.96 18.76
CA PHE A 248 2.87 -17.70 19.37
C PHE A 248 3.99 -17.64 18.33
N ILE A 249 4.03 -18.59 17.39
CA ILE A 249 4.99 -18.57 16.27
C ILE A 249 4.83 -17.29 15.45
N SER A 250 3.60 -16.92 15.10
CA SER A 250 3.32 -15.74 14.27
C SER A 250 3.77 -14.44 14.95
N ILE A 251 3.55 -14.31 16.27
CA ILE A 251 4.05 -13.18 17.05
C ILE A 251 5.57 -13.19 17.13
N THR A 252 6.17 -14.36 17.35
CA THR A 252 7.63 -14.50 17.46
C THR A 252 8.31 -14.11 16.16
N ILE A 253 7.79 -14.54 15.00
CA ILE A 253 8.30 -14.15 13.68
C ILE A 253 8.27 -12.62 13.52
N ARG A 254 7.18 -11.97 13.96
CA ARG A 254 7.05 -10.51 13.92
C ARG A 254 8.09 -9.81 14.81
N TRP A 255 8.49 -10.41 15.93
CA TRP A 255 9.46 -9.84 16.85
C TRP A 255 10.92 -10.15 16.45
N THR A 256 11.18 -11.29 15.83
CA THR A 256 12.54 -11.76 15.55
C THR A 256 13.06 -11.36 14.18
N LEU A 257 12.19 -11.26 13.17
CA LEU A 257 12.63 -10.93 11.82
C LEU A 257 12.75 -9.43 11.60
N PRO A 258 13.87 -8.94 11.03
CA PRO A 258 13.95 -7.58 10.53
C PRO A 258 12.91 -7.39 9.40
N ARG A 259 12.37 -6.17 9.28
CA ARG A 259 11.36 -5.85 8.26
C ARG A 259 11.88 -6.24 6.87
N MET A 260 11.21 -7.21 6.25
CA MET A 260 11.54 -7.72 4.92
C MET A 260 10.86 -6.87 3.86
N ARG A 261 11.59 -6.53 2.79
CA ARG A 261 11.02 -5.78 1.67
C ARG A 261 9.95 -6.61 0.95
N MET A 262 8.90 -5.98 0.45
CA MET A 262 7.81 -6.66 -0.26
C MET A 262 8.32 -7.54 -1.41
N ASP A 263 9.30 -7.06 -2.20
CA ASP A 263 9.90 -7.84 -3.29
C ASP A 263 10.49 -9.19 -2.82
N GLN A 264 11.06 -9.22 -1.61
CA GLN A 264 11.66 -10.42 -1.03
C GLN A 264 10.58 -11.39 -0.55
N LEU A 265 9.49 -10.87 0.03
CA LEU A 265 8.32 -11.66 0.43
C LEU A 265 7.63 -12.28 -0.78
N LEU A 266 7.45 -11.51 -1.86
CA LEU A 266 6.84 -11.97 -3.10
C LEU A 266 7.71 -13.06 -3.76
N ASN A 267 9.02 -12.88 -3.81
CA ASN A 267 9.94 -13.90 -4.30
C ASN A 267 9.86 -15.19 -3.46
N LEU A 268 9.79 -15.08 -2.13
CA LEU A 268 9.67 -16.24 -1.24
C LEU A 268 8.33 -16.98 -1.45
N GLY A 269 7.22 -16.25 -1.57
CA GLY A 269 5.91 -16.83 -1.83
C GLY A 269 5.85 -17.56 -3.17
N TRP A 270 6.21 -16.87 -4.25
CA TRP A 270 6.01 -17.39 -5.60
C TRP A 270 7.08 -18.39 -6.05
N LYS A 271 8.35 -18.20 -5.68
CA LYS A 271 9.44 -19.09 -6.13
C LYS A 271 9.66 -20.28 -5.21
N PHE A 272 9.34 -20.17 -3.93
CA PHE A 272 9.60 -21.24 -2.96
C PHE A 272 8.32 -21.86 -2.42
N LEU A 273 7.43 -21.07 -1.79
CA LEU A 273 6.27 -21.64 -1.10
C LEU A 273 5.26 -22.30 -2.04
N LEU A 274 4.97 -21.69 -3.20
CA LEU A 274 4.02 -22.25 -4.17
C LEU A 274 4.46 -23.60 -4.76
N PRO A 275 5.71 -23.75 -5.26
CA PRO A 275 6.17 -25.05 -5.73
C PRO A 275 6.20 -26.12 -4.63
N ILE A 276 6.57 -25.74 -3.40
CA ILE A 276 6.61 -26.67 -2.26
C ILE A 276 5.19 -27.14 -1.89
N SER A 277 4.20 -26.25 -1.86
CA SER A 277 2.82 -26.61 -1.52
C SER A 277 2.19 -27.52 -2.58
N LEU A 278 2.43 -27.24 -3.87
CA LEU A 278 2.04 -28.11 -4.98
C LEU A 278 2.72 -29.48 -4.90
N GLY A 279 4.02 -29.51 -4.60
CA GLY A 279 4.75 -30.76 -4.39
C GLY A 279 4.18 -31.59 -3.24
N ASN A 280 3.83 -30.96 -2.12
CA ASN A 280 3.20 -31.63 -0.99
C ASN A 280 1.83 -32.21 -1.36
N LEU A 281 1.01 -31.46 -2.11
CA LEU A 281 -0.30 -31.92 -2.57
C LEU A 281 -0.17 -33.14 -3.49
N LEU A 282 0.76 -33.11 -4.45
CA LEU A 282 1.02 -34.25 -5.34
C LEU A 282 1.49 -35.48 -4.57
N LEU A 283 2.34 -35.28 -3.56
CA LEU A 283 2.84 -36.36 -2.71
C LEU A 283 1.72 -36.98 -1.88
N THR A 284 0.89 -36.16 -1.20
CA THR A 284 -0.22 -36.68 -0.37
C THR A 284 -1.27 -37.40 -1.20
N THR A 285 -1.64 -36.86 -2.37
CA THR A 285 -2.57 -37.52 -3.31
C THR A 285 -1.99 -38.83 -3.84
N SER A 286 -0.69 -38.89 -4.13
CA SER A 286 -0.01 -40.14 -4.54
C SER A 286 -0.01 -41.19 -3.43
N PHE A 287 0.30 -40.81 -2.18
CA PHE A 287 0.22 -41.72 -1.03
C PHE A 287 -1.20 -42.22 -0.79
N GLN A 288 -2.20 -41.35 -0.93
CA GLN A 288 -3.60 -41.73 -0.75
C GLN A 288 -4.05 -42.73 -1.83
N LEU A 289 -3.64 -42.54 -3.09
CA LEU A 289 -3.91 -43.47 -4.19
C LEU A 289 -3.23 -44.83 -4.00
N VAL A 290 -2.04 -44.87 -3.40
CA VAL A 290 -1.33 -46.13 -3.08
C VAL A 290 -1.92 -46.84 -1.85
N SER A 291 -2.51 -46.08 -0.92
CA SER A 291 -3.18 -46.63 0.27
C SER A 291 -4.62 -47.09 0.05
N LEU A 292 -5.20 -46.76 -1.11
CA LEU A 292 -6.50 -47.20 -1.60
C LEU A 292 -6.39 -48.55 -2.31
#